data_AF-A0A950JH90-F1
#
_entry.id   AF-A0A950JH90-F1
#
_cell.length_a   1.000
_cell.length_b   1.000
_cell.length_c   1.000
_cell.angle_alpha   90.00
_cell.angle_beta   90.00
_cell.angle_gamma   90.00
#
_symmetry.space_group_name_H-M   'P 1'
#
loop_
_entity.id
_entity.type
_entity.pdbx_description
1 polymer ?
#
loop_
_entity_poly.entity_id
_entity_poly.type
_entity_poly.pdbx_seq_one_letter_code
_entity_poly.pdbx_strand_id
1 'polypeptide(L)'
;IPETPDFYAALINDKRVVRVVALSGGYTRDDACERLAKNHGMIASFSRALAEGLKRSMSDDEFDEELGDAVDEIYEASTVKV
;
A
#
# COMPACT_ATOMS: atom_id res chain seq x y z
N ILE A 1 7.22 4.66 4.18
CA ILE A 1 7.97 3.85 3.19
C ILE A 1 9.37 4.45 3.08
N PRO A 2 10.48 3.66 3.06
CA PRO A 2 11.82 4.23 3.09
C PRO A 2 12.12 5.08 1.84
N GLU A 3 12.95 6.13 2.01
CA GLU A 3 13.38 7.01 0.90
C GLU A 3 14.31 6.28 -0.08
N THR A 4 15.19 5.42 0.44
CA THR A 4 16.03 4.56 -0.38
C THR A 4 15.28 3.25 -0.65
N PRO A 5 15.02 2.89 -1.93
CA PRO A 5 14.44 1.60 -2.28
C PRO A 5 15.19 0.44 -1.62
N ASP A 6 14.44 -0.55 -1.15
CA ASP A 6 14.97 -1.78 -0.53
C ASP A 6 15.86 -1.57 0.71
N PHE A 7 15.82 -0.40 1.35
CA PHE A 7 16.59 -0.13 2.57
C PHE A 7 16.35 -1.17 3.68
N TYR A 8 15.15 -1.76 3.75
CA TYR A 8 14.79 -2.79 4.71
C TYR A 8 14.93 -4.23 4.20
N ALA A 9 15.55 -4.46 3.04
CA ALA A 9 15.72 -5.81 2.47
C ALA A 9 16.43 -6.79 3.42
N ALA A 10 17.38 -6.31 4.22
CA ALA A 10 18.06 -7.15 5.22
C ALA A 10 17.09 -7.67 6.29
N LEU A 11 16.13 -6.84 6.74
CA LEU A 11 15.10 -7.26 7.69
C LEU A 11 14.09 -8.22 7.05
N ILE A 12 13.72 -7.95 5.79
CA ILE A 12 12.80 -8.81 5.03
C ILE A 12 13.36 -10.22 4.87
N ASN A 13 14.68 -10.36 4.71
CA ASN A 13 15.36 -11.65 4.56
C ASN A 13 15.74 -12.33 5.89
N ASP A 14 15.50 -11.69 7.04
CA ASP A 14 15.78 -12.30 8.34
C ASP A 14 14.71 -13.34 8.70
N LYS A 15 15.13 -14.57 9.01
CA LYS A 15 14.22 -15.69 9.32
C LYS A 15 13.32 -15.46 10.54
N ARG A 16 13.63 -14.48 11.38
CA ARG A 16 12.83 -14.10 12.55
C ARG A 16 11.73 -13.10 12.20
N VAL A 17 11.80 -12.48 11.03
CA VAL A 17 10.81 -11.51 10.54
C VAL A 17 9.81 -12.23 9.66
N VAL A 18 8.54 -12.26 10.07
CA VAL A 18 7.46 -12.93 9.33
C VAL A 18 7.06 -12.13 8.08
N ARG A 19 6.88 -10.82 8.24
CA ARG A 19 6.52 -9.91 7.17
C ARG A 19 6.86 -8.48 7.55
N VAL A 20 7.27 -7.68 6.56
CA VAL A 20 7.39 -6.23 6.70
C VAL A 20 6.21 -5.59 5.99
N VAL A 21 5.51 -4.72 6.71
CA VAL A 21 4.36 -3.98 6.19
C VAL A 21 4.62 -2.48 6.29
N ALA A 22 4.11 -1.72 5.32
CA ALA A 22 4.33 -0.29 5.21
C ALA A 22 3.07 0.51 5.57
N LEU A 23 3.22 1.53 6.41
CA LEU A 23 2.23 2.59 6.57
C LEU A 23 2.38 3.63 5.44
N SER A 24 1.25 4.24 5.03
CA SER A 24 1.24 5.30 4.00
C SER A 24 1.82 6.61 4.51
N GLY A 25 1.78 6.87 5.83
CA GLY A 25 2.60 7.93 6.45
C GLY A 25 2.26 9.37 6.08
N GLY A 26 1.12 9.62 5.45
CA GLY A 26 0.72 10.95 4.98
C GLY A 26 0.89 11.18 3.49
N TYR A 27 1.45 10.22 2.74
CA TYR A 27 1.34 10.18 1.29
C TYR A 27 -0.11 9.92 0.86
N THR A 28 -0.46 10.39 -0.34
CA THR A 28 -1.66 9.95 -1.05
C THR A 28 -1.58 8.45 -1.33
N ARG A 29 -2.71 7.83 -1.72
CA ARG A 29 -2.74 6.43 -2.14
C ARG A 29 -1.71 6.17 -3.26
N ASP A 30 -1.77 6.94 -4.35
CA ASP A 30 -0.88 6.82 -5.51
C ASP A 30 0.60 6.93 -5.14
N ASP A 31 0.98 7.97 -4.40
CA ASP A 31 2.38 8.21 -3.98
C ASP A 31 2.88 7.06 -3.09
N ALA A 32 2.02 6.55 -2.20
CA ALA A 32 2.35 5.44 -1.33
C ALA A 32 2.50 4.13 -2.12
N CYS A 33 1.63 3.88 -3.10
CA CYS A 33 1.69 2.72 -3.99
C CYS A 33 2.97 2.74 -4.84
N GLU A 34 3.29 3.87 -5.49
CA GLU A 34 4.50 4.01 -6.31
C GLU A 34 5.77 3.76 -5.48
N ARG A 35 5.83 4.32 -4.27
CA ARG A 35 6.95 4.10 -3.34
C ARG A 35 7.02 2.65 -2.86
N LEU A 36 5.87 2.01 -2.61
CA LEU A 36 5.81 0.62 -2.14
C LEU A 36 6.23 -0.38 -3.21
N ALA A 37 5.90 -0.13 -4.48
CA ALA A 37 6.26 -0.99 -5.61
C ALA A 37 7.79 -1.10 -5.79
N LYS A 38 8.54 -0.07 -5.38
CA LYS A 38 10.01 -0.04 -5.36
C LYS A 38 10.65 -0.80 -4.18
N ASN A 39 9.86 -1.41 -3.29
CA ASN A 39 10.34 -2.12 -2.10
C ASN A 39 9.94 -3.61 -2.15
N HIS A 40 10.90 -4.45 -2.52
CA HIS A 40 10.75 -5.89 -2.71
C HIS A 40 10.47 -6.61 -1.40
N GLY A 41 9.46 -7.48 -1.38
CA GLY A 41 9.07 -8.26 -0.20
C GLY A 41 8.32 -7.47 0.89
N MET A 42 8.12 -6.17 0.71
CA MET A 42 7.28 -5.32 1.55
C MET A 42 5.87 -5.21 0.99
N ILE A 43 4.84 -5.19 1.86
CA ILE A 43 3.44 -5.01 1.47
C ILE A 43 2.80 -3.81 2.18
N ALA A 44 1.65 -3.35 1.71
CA ALA A 44 0.92 -2.27 2.35
C ALA A 44 0.27 -2.69 3.68
N SER A 45 0.13 -1.72 4.58
CA SER A 45 -0.77 -1.72 5.74
C SER A 45 -1.33 -0.30 5.88
N PHE A 46 -2.10 0.11 4.88
CA PHE A 46 -2.66 1.45 4.79
C PHE A 46 -3.99 1.57 5.52
N SER A 47 -4.24 2.73 6.12
CA SER A 47 -5.52 3.05 6.78
C SER A 47 -6.22 4.18 6.03
N ARG A 48 -5.81 5.43 6.26
CA ARG A 48 -6.40 6.61 5.59
C ARG A 48 -6.29 6.53 4.07
N ALA A 49 -5.16 6.04 3.55
CA ALA A 49 -4.96 5.91 2.10
C ALA A 49 -5.86 4.82 1.49
N LEU A 50 -6.27 3.79 2.25
CA LEU A 50 -7.25 2.81 1.77
C LEU A 50 -8.65 3.43 1.63
N ALA A 51 -9.03 4.29 2.59
CA ALA A 51 -10.34 4.93 2.62
C ALA A 51 -10.36 6.33 1.94
N GLU A 52 -9.30 6.68 1.22
CA GLU A 52 -9.24 7.94 0.47
C GLU A 52 -10.32 7.93 -0.61
N GLY A 53 -10.99 9.07 -0.82
CA GLY A 53 -12.10 9.18 -1.78
C GLY A 53 -13.47 8.73 -1.24
N LEU A 54 -13.52 7.74 -0.35
CA LEU A 54 -14.77 7.19 0.20
C LEU A 54 -15.55 8.21 1.04
N LYS A 55 -16.85 8.35 0.75
CA LYS A 55 -17.74 9.32 1.40
C LYS A 55 -19.06 8.68 1.80
N ARG A 56 -19.63 9.16 2.91
CA ARG A 56 -20.93 8.67 3.39
C ARG A 56 -22.09 8.90 2.41
N SER A 57 -21.99 9.93 1.56
CA SER A 57 -23.02 10.35 0.62
C SER A 57 -23.04 9.56 -0.69
N MET A 58 -22.06 8.69 -0.93
CA MET A 58 -22.02 7.82 -2.10
C MET A 58 -23.17 6.81 -2.06
N SER A 59 -23.61 6.38 -3.23
CA SER A 59 -24.39 5.14 -3.36
C SER A 59 -23.53 3.92 -3.00
N ASP A 60 -24.18 2.80 -2.71
CA ASP A 60 -23.48 1.55 -2.39
C ASP A 60 -22.59 1.11 -3.58
N ASP A 61 -23.09 1.23 -4.81
CA ASP A 61 -22.34 0.88 -6.03
C ASP A 61 -21.09 1.76 -6.22
N GLU A 62 -21.20 3.08 -6.06
CA GLU A 62 -20.04 4.00 -6.15
C GLU A 62 -19.02 3.76 -5.04
N PHE A 63 -19.49 3.41 -3.84
CA PHE A 63 -18.62 3.13 -2.71
C PHE A 63 -17.83 1.82 -2.93
N ASP A 64 -18.51 0.78 -3.40
CA ASP A 64 -17.90 -0.53 -3.66
C ASP A 64 -16.93 -0.46 -4.85
N GLU A 65 -17.23 0.32 -5.88
CA GLU A 65 -16.32 0.57 -7.01
C GLU A 65 -15.04 1.28 -6.53
N GLU A 66 -15.15 2.41 -5.82
CA GLU A 66 -13.98 3.15 -5.33
C GLU A 66 -13.14 2.33 -4.32
N LEU A 67 -13.79 1.55 -3.45
CA LEU A 67 -13.07 0.68 -2.53
C LEU A 67 -12.37 -0.46 -3.28
N GLY A 68 -13.00 -1.01 -4.32
CA GLY A 68 -12.41 -2.02 -5.20
C GLY A 68 -11.15 -1.50 -5.87
N ASP A 69 -11.24 -0.33 -6.50
CA ASP A 69 -10.10 0.33 -7.17
C ASP A 69 -8.95 0.58 -6.17
N ALA A 70 -9.28 1.07 -4.97
CA ALA A 70 -8.30 1.28 -3.91
C ALA A 70 -7.58 -0.02 -3.50
N VAL A 71 -8.34 -1.12 -3.37
CA VAL A 71 -7.80 -2.43 -2.99
C VAL A 71 -6.91 -2.98 -4.10
N ASP A 72 -7.35 -2.90 -5.36
CA ASP A 72 -6.62 -3.41 -6.52
C ASP A 72 -5.29 -2.68 -6.69
N GLU A 73 -5.29 -1.35 -6.59
CA GLU A 73 -4.07 -0.53 -6.67
C GLU A 73 -3.07 -0.88 -5.56
N ILE A 74 -3.55 -0.96 -4.32
CA ILE A 74 -2.71 -1.30 -3.16
C ILE A 74 -2.19 -2.74 -3.25
N TYR A 75 -3.00 -3.66 -3.77
CA TYR A 75 -2.64 -5.05 -3.98
C TYR A 75 -1.57 -5.19 -5.06
N GLU A 76 -1.74 -4.50 -6.19
CA GLU A 76 -0.76 -4.47 -7.27
C GLU A 76 0.58 -3.95 -6.75
N ALA A 77 0.61 -2.80 -6.08
CA ALA A 77 1.83 -2.25 -5.47
C ALA A 77 2.45 -3.19 -4.41
N SER A 78 1.65 -4.02 -3.76
CA SER A 78 2.11 -5.00 -2.76
C SER A 78 2.71 -6.27 -3.39
N THR A 79 2.32 -6.62 -4.60
CA THR A 79 2.65 -7.92 -5.24
C THR A 79 3.51 -7.82 -6.49
N VAL A 80 3.36 -6.74 -7.25
CA VAL A 80 4.13 -6.41 -8.44
C VAL A 80 5.16 -5.35 -8.07
N LYS A 81 6.45 -5.64 -8.31
CA LYS A 81 7.58 -4.78 -7.93
C LYS A 81 8.32 -4.29 -9.17
N VAL A 82 8.89 -3.09 -9.08
CA VAL A 82 9.63 -2.39 -10.16
C VAL A 82 11.09 -2.18 -9.84
#